data_AF-A0A0C9RSI4-F1
#
_entry.id   AF-A0A0C9RSI4-F1
#
_cell.length_a   1.000
_cell.length_b   1.000
_cell.length_c   1.000
_cell.angle_alpha   90.00
_cell.angle_beta   90.00
_cell.angle_gamma   90.00
#
_symmetry.space_group_name_H-M   'P 1'
#
loop_
_entity.id
_entity.type
_entity.pdbx_description
1 polymer ?
#
loop_
_entity_poly.entity_id
_entity_poly.type
_entity_poly.pdbx_seq_one_letter_code
_entity_poly.pdbx_strand_id
1 'polypeptide(L)'
;MATTLTKDLLQNCGNLNDMLVSTVGIPSALLGIVKMTLPRIYWKNMAYMIISAARDWSDIRNLQSQKIMENNKLLGRAGFIVLLGGSLFISVLTILQKILINMKINDTNSTAIYAALGAGCWTSDLSINVYLIYIGQSIQLAIMQWCVSGNDACYYHILTHLSGQFDILKMNFQNLPASNTEKPSIIHDFVKRHNHLLKICHHLEETFSFVIMCHLLTDLCFISGACKRIFFKYQVLP
;
A
#
# COMPACT_ATOMS: atom_id res chain seq x y z
N MET A 1 16.40 7.18 1.28
CA MET A 1 15.39 7.79 0.38
C MET A 1 14.88 9.15 0.84
N ALA A 2 14.18 9.29 1.98
CA ALA A 2 13.65 10.61 2.41
C ALA A 2 14.73 11.68 2.57
N THR A 3 15.84 11.33 3.22
CA THR A 3 16.98 12.23 3.47
C THR A 3 17.65 12.70 2.18
N THR A 4 17.83 11.81 1.20
CA THR A 4 18.43 12.15 -0.11
C THR A 4 17.53 13.08 -0.92
N LEU A 5 16.22 12.84 -0.93
CA LEU A 5 15.25 13.72 -1.63
C LEU A 5 15.11 15.08 -0.95
N THR A 6 15.20 15.12 0.38
CA THR A 6 15.15 16.38 1.14
C THR A 6 16.37 17.25 0.83
N LYS A 7 17.56 16.64 0.68
CA LYS A 7 18.76 17.36 0.26
C LYS A 7 18.63 17.93 -1.16
N ASP A 8 18.12 17.15 -2.11
CA ASP A 8 17.86 17.62 -3.47
C ASP A 8 16.89 18.83 -3.48
N LEU A 9 15.83 18.78 -2.65
CA LEU A 9 14.87 19.88 -2.53
C LEU A 9 15.48 21.13 -1.89
N LEU A 10 16.26 20.98 -0.81
CA LEU A 10 16.93 22.09 -0.13
C LEU A 10 17.96 22.79 -1.02
N GLN A 11 18.64 22.04 -1.88
CA GLN A 11 19.61 22.56 -2.83
C GLN A 11 18.95 23.11 -4.11
N ASN A 12 17.61 23.09 -4.22
CA ASN A 12 16.86 23.44 -5.44
C ASN A 12 17.43 22.79 -6.70
N CYS A 13 17.78 21.51 -6.58
CA CYS A 13 18.57 20.85 -7.60
C CYS A 13 17.72 20.06 -8.60
N GLY A 14 18.17 20.06 -9.85
CA GLY A 14 17.50 19.40 -10.97
C GLY A 14 16.43 20.25 -11.64
N ASN A 15 15.75 19.64 -12.61
CA ASN A 15 14.67 20.31 -13.34
C ASN A 15 13.37 20.29 -12.52
N LEU A 16 12.37 21.07 -12.96
CA LEU A 16 11.04 21.10 -12.34
C LEU A 16 10.47 19.69 -12.07
N ASN A 17 10.74 18.74 -12.96
CA ASN A 17 10.30 17.35 -12.81
C ASN A 17 10.97 16.64 -11.62
N ASP A 18 12.26 16.87 -11.39
CA ASP A 18 13.00 16.22 -10.29
C ASP A 18 12.67 16.87 -8.94
N MET A 19 12.41 18.17 -8.92
CA MET A 19 11.86 18.87 -7.74
C MET A 19 10.47 18.36 -7.37
N LEU A 20 9.61 18.12 -8.38
CA LEU A 20 8.29 17.52 -8.17
C LEU A 20 8.41 16.09 -7.62
N VAL A 21 9.28 15.26 -8.21
CA VAL A 21 9.56 13.90 -7.72
C VAL A 21 10.04 13.93 -6.27
N SER A 22 10.90 14.88 -5.90
CA SER A 22 11.40 15.03 -4.53
C SER A 22 10.29 15.47 -3.56
N THR A 23 9.46 16.43 -3.97
CA THR A 23 8.29 16.91 -3.20
C THR A 23 7.27 15.80 -2.95
N VAL A 24 7.04 14.93 -3.95
CA VAL A 24 6.14 13.78 -3.87
C VAL A 24 6.76 12.62 -3.06
N GLY A 25 8.06 12.41 -3.23
CA GLY A 25 8.76 11.29 -2.61
C GLY A 25 8.95 11.43 -1.10
N ILE A 26 9.02 12.66 -0.56
CA ILE A 26 9.17 12.87 0.88
C ILE A 26 7.92 12.40 1.67
N PRO A 27 6.68 12.85 1.37
CA PRO A 27 5.47 12.32 1.99
C PRO A 27 5.29 10.81 1.78
N SER A 28 5.62 10.30 0.58
CA SER A 28 5.61 8.85 0.31
C SER A 28 6.51 8.07 1.27
N ALA A 29 7.72 8.57 1.52
CA ALA A 29 8.68 7.92 2.41
C ALA A 29 8.21 7.94 3.87
N LEU A 30 7.61 9.03 4.33
CA LEU A 30 7.00 9.11 5.66
C LEU A 30 5.82 8.13 5.78
N LEU A 31 4.96 8.06 4.77
CA LEU A 31 3.86 7.10 4.71
C LEU A 31 4.37 5.66 4.77
N GLY A 32 5.47 5.35 4.06
CA GLY A 32 6.12 4.05 4.13
C GLY A 32 6.58 3.69 5.55
N ILE A 33 7.17 4.63 6.28
CA ILE A 33 7.56 4.44 7.68
C ILE A 33 6.32 4.13 8.53
N VAL A 34 5.26 4.93 8.40
CA VAL A 34 4.00 4.75 9.15
C VAL A 34 3.40 3.36 8.88
N LYS A 35 3.33 2.94 7.61
CA LYS A 35 2.82 1.63 7.18
C LYS A 35 3.69 0.46 7.69
N MET A 36 4.98 0.68 7.92
CA MET A 36 5.86 -0.35 8.50
C MET A 36 5.76 -0.41 10.03
N THR A 37 5.64 0.73 10.70
CA THR A 37 5.69 0.80 12.17
C THR A 37 4.37 0.42 12.82
N LEU A 38 3.24 0.89 12.29
CA LEU A 38 1.94 0.70 12.96
C LEU A 38 1.49 -0.75 13.03
N PRO A 39 1.53 -1.56 11.96
CA PRO A 39 1.19 -2.99 12.06
C PRO A 39 2.10 -3.76 13.03
N ARG A 40 3.34 -3.30 13.25
CA ARG A 40 4.25 -3.90 14.23
C ARG A 40 3.88 -3.52 15.67
N ILE A 41 3.46 -2.28 15.90
CA ILE A 41 2.93 -1.84 17.20
C ILE A 41 1.67 -2.64 17.54
N TYR A 42 0.76 -2.77 16.58
CA TYR A 42 -0.49 -3.53 16.71
C TYR A 42 -0.35 -5.00 16.30
N TRP A 43 0.83 -5.61 16.44
CA TRP A 43 1.06 -6.99 15.97
C TRP A 43 0.10 -8.00 16.60
N LYS A 44 -0.32 -7.78 17.85
CA LYS A 44 -1.29 -8.64 18.56
C LYS A 44 -2.65 -8.62 17.87
N ASN A 45 -3.11 -7.45 17.43
CA ASN A 45 -4.34 -7.28 16.67
C ASN A 45 -4.22 -7.98 15.31
N MET A 46 -3.10 -7.77 14.61
CA MET A 46 -2.80 -8.46 13.35
C MET A 46 -2.81 -9.98 13.49
N ALA A 47 -2.13 -10.52 14.51
CA ALA A 47 -2.09 -11.95 14.79
C ALA A 47 -3.49 -12.49 15.10
N TYR A 48 -4.29 -11.77 15.88
CA TYR A 48 -5.67 -12.15 16.18
C TYR A 48 -6.52 -12.24 14.90
N MET A 49 -6.44 -11.23 14.02
CA MET A 49 -7.18 -11.22 12.74
C MET A 49 -6.78 -12.39 11.84
N ILE A 50 -5.48 -12.64 11.69
CA ILE A 50 -4.96 -13.73 10.84
C ILE A 50 -5.35 -15.10 11.41
N ILE A 51 -5.20 -15.31 12.71
CA ILE A 51 -5.57 -16.57 13.37
C ILE A 51 -7.08 -16.78 13.28
N SER A 52 -7.89 -15.74 13.46
CA SER A 52 -9.33 -15.84 13.29
C SER A 52 -9.70 -16.20 11.85
N ALA A 53 -9.08 -15.61 10.85
CA ALA A 53 -9.32 -15.94 9.45
C ALA A 53 -8.93 -17.39 9.12
N ALA A 54 -7.82 -17.88 9.68
CA ALA A 54 -7.41 -19.27 9.52
C ALA A 54 -8.41 -20.26 10.15
N ARG A 55 -8.94 -19.95 11.35
CA ARG A 55 -9.97 -20.77 12.01
C ARG A 55 -11.30 -20.72 11.25
N ASP A 56 -11.68 -19.55 10.77
CA ASP A 56 -12.89 -19.40 9.97
C ASP A 56 -12.81 -20.25 8.70
N TRP A 57 -11.63 -20.40 8.10
CA TRP A 57 -11.42 -21.29 6.97
C TRP A 57 -11.56 -22.78 7.35
N SER A 58 -11.06 -23.19 8.52
CA SER A 58 -11.13 -24.59 8.96
C SER A 58 -12.52 -25.03 9.40
N ASP A 59 -13.35 -24.10 9.87
CA ASP A 59 -14.65 -24.41 10.48
C ASP A 59 -15.81 -24.43 9.47
N ILE A 60 -15.56 -24.10 8.20
CA ILE A 60 -16.58 -24.11 7.14
C ILE A 60 -17.02 -25.54 6.82
N ARG A 61 -18.33 -25.79 6.96
CA ARG A 61 -18.96 -27.07 6.60
C ARG A 61 -20.05 -26.95 5.53
N ASN A 62 -20.61 -25.76 5.36
CA ASN A 62 -21.69 -25.51 4.40
C ASN A 62 -21.12 -25.18 3.01
N LEU A 63 -21.61 -25.87 1.97
CA LEU A 63 -21.29 -25.65 0.56
C LEU A 63 -21.51 -24.18 0.10
N GLN A 64 -22.56 -23.52 0.58
CA GLN A 64 -22.81 -22.11 0.24
C GLN A 64 -21.77 -21.19 0.89
N SER A 65 -21.47 -21.39 2.18
CA SER A 65 -20.42 -20.64 2.87
C SER A 65 -19.04 -20.88 2.25
N GLN A 66 -18.76 -22.10 1.82
CA GLN A 66 -17.53 -22.44 1.11
C GLN A 66 -17.40 -21.66 -0.20
N LYS A 67 -18.45 -21.60 -1.02
CA LYS A 67 -18.45 -20.81 -2.26
C LYS A 67 -18.18 -19.32 -2.01
N ILE A 68 -18.81 -18.73 -0.99
CA ILE A 68 -18.57 -17.33 -0.60
C ILE A 68 -17.10 -17.12 -0.22
N MET A 69 -16.52 -18.04 0.56
CA MET A 69 -15.15 -17.95 1.04
C MET A 69 -14.12 -18.18 -0.07
N GLU A 70 -14.40 -19.10 -1.00
CA GLU A 70 -13.59 -19.30 -2.20
C GLU A 70 -13.57 -18.06 -3.08
N ASN A 71 -14.72 -17.42 -3.31
CA ASN A 71 -14.78 -16.18 -4.08
C ASN A 71 -14.01 -15.05 -3.42
N ASN A 72 -14.18 -14.85 -2.10
CA ASN A 72 -13.45 -13.82 -1.35
C ASN A 72 -11.94 -14.10 -1.31
N LYS A 73 -11.52 -15.37 -1.22
CA LYS A 73 -10.11 -15.76 -1.34
C LYS A 73 -9.55 -15.41 -2.71
N LEU A 74 -10.30 -15.68 -3.79
CA LEU A 74 -9.88 -15.32 -5.15
C LEU A 74 -9.76 -13.81 -5.31
N LEU A 75 -10.75 -13.05 -4.83
CA LEU A 75 -10.72 -11.59 -4.86
C LEU A 75 -9.55 -11.03 -4.06
N GLY A 76 -9.32 -11.54 -2.84
CA GLY A 76 -8.19 -11.16 -1.99
C GLY A 76 -6.84 -11.49 -2.63
N ARG A 77 -6.71 -12.62 -3.33
CA ARG A 77 -5.49 -12.97 -4.08
C ARG A 77 -5.29 -12.07 -5.30
N ALA A 78 -6.36 -11.79 -6.04
CA ALA A 78 -6.33 -10.89 -7.19
C ALA A 78 -5.88 -9.49 -6.76
N GLY A 79 -6.49 -8.94 -5.70
CA GLY A 79 -6.09 -7.64 -5.14
C GLY A 79 -4.64 -7.62 -4.68
N PHE A 80 -4.16 -8.69 -4.03
CA PHE A 80 -2.74 -8.81 -3.66
C PHE A 80 -1.82 -8.76 -4.88
N ILE A 81 -2.12 -9.54 -5.93
CA ILE A 81 -1.32 -9.59 -7.16
C ILE A 81 -1.33 -8.23 -7.87
N VAL A 82 -2.49 -7.57 -7.95
CA VAL A 82 -2.62 -6.25 -8.60
C VAL A 82 -1.84 -5.18 -7.83
N LEU A 83 -1.97 -5.12 -6.51
CA LEU A 83 -1.31 -4.09 -5.69
C LEU A 83 0.21 -4.29 -5.63
N LEU A 84 0.66 -5.53 -5.34
CA LEU A 84 2.09 -5.81 -5.23
C LEU A 84 2.76 -5.94 -6.59
N GLY A 85 2.14 -6.62 -7.55
CA GLY A 85 2.67 -6.77 -8.90
C GLY A 85 2.67 -5.46 -9.67
N GLY A 86 1.58 -4.68 -9.57
CA GLY A 86 1.48 -3.38 -10.21
C GLY A 86 2.51 -2.37 -9.68
N SER A 87 2.68 -2.28 -8.36
CA SER A 87 3.68 -1.39 -7.75
C SER A 87 5.11 -1.75 -8.16
N LEU A 88 5.44 -3.03 -8.19
CA LEU A 88 6.76 -3.50 -8.64
C LEU A 88 6.98 -3.21 -10.12
N PHE A 89 5.98 -3.46 -10.96
CA PHE A 89 6.06 -3.17 -12.38
C PHE A 89 6.31 -1.68 -12.63
N ILE A 90 5.56 -0.79 -11.97
CA ILE A 90 5.76 0.66 -12.04
C ILE A 90 7.17 1.04 -11.59
N SER A 91 7.65 0.46 -10.49
CA SER A 91 8.99 0.74 -9.95
C SER A 91 10.10 0.35 -10.95
N VAL A 92 9.99 -0.83 -11.57
CA VAL A 92 10.93 -1.27 -12.61
C VAL A 92 10.92 -0.31 -13.80
N LEU A 93 9.75 0.12 -14.26
CA LEU A 93 9.63 1.10 -15.34
C LEU A 93 10.31 2.43 -14.99
N THR A 94 10.14 2.93 -13.77
CA THR A 94 10.77 4.20 -13.34
C THR A 94 12.30 4.09 -13.30
N ILE A 95 12.84 2.96 -12.80
CA ILE A 95 14.28 2.70 -12.80
C ILE A 95 14.79 2.60 -14.24
N LEU A 96 14.12 1.83 -15.10
CA LEU A 96 14.53 1.64 -16.50
C LEU A 96 14.53 2.97 -17.27
N GLN A 97 13.52 3.81 -17.06
CA GLN A 97 13.46 5.14 -17.65
C GLN A 97 14.67 5.99 -17.25
N LYS A 98 15.05 5.98 -15.97
CA LYS A 98 16.23 6.71 -15.48
C LYS A 98 17.55 6.14 -16.03
N ILE A 99 17.67 4.81 -16.19
CA ILE A 99 18.83 4.18 -16.87
C ILE A 99 18.96 4.70 -18.31
N LEU A 100 17.87 4.69 -19.08
CA LEU A 100 17.87 5.12 -20.48
C LEU A 100 18.27 6.60 -20.63
N ILE A 101 17.79 7.46 -19.73
CA ILE A 101 18.17 8.88 -19.70
C ILE A 101 19.67 9.02 -19.42
N ASN A 102 20.20 8.30 -18.44
CA ASN A 102 21.62 8.35 -18.09
C ASN A 102 22.53 7.86 -19.22
N MET A 103 22.14 6.79 -19.93
CA MET A 103 22.89 6.30 -21.10
C MET A 103 22.98 7.36 -22.19
N LYS A 104 21.86 8.03 -22.52
CA LYS A 104 21.82 9.09 -23.53
C LYS A 104 22.70 10.30 -23.17
N ILE A 105 22.82 10.62 -21.90
CA ILE A 105 23.62 11.75 -21.41
C ILE A 105 25.11 11.43 -21.45
N ASN A 106 25.51 10.20 -21.12
CA ASN A 106 26.89 9.74 -21.19
C ASN A 106 27.47 9.85 -22.61
N ASP A 107 26.67 9.56 -23.65
CA ASP A 107 27.06 9.73 -25.06
C ASP A 107 27.32 11.19 -25.45
N THR A 108 26.80 12.16 -24.68
CA THR A 108 26.98 13.60 -24.93
C THR A 108 28.15 14.24 -24.17
N ASN A 109 29.06 13.44 -23.59
CA ASN A 109 30.25 13.89 -22.83
C ASN A 109 29.94 14.85 -21.66
N SER A 110 28.77 14.74 -21.05
CA SER A 110 28.45 15.47 -19.82
C SER A 110 28.73 14.59 -18.60
N THR A 111 29.49 15.11 -17.63
CA THR A 111 29.92 14.40 -16.41
C THR A 111 28.81 14.21 -15.36
N ALA A 112 27.57 14.53 -15.69
CA ALA A 112 26.43 14.48 -14.77
C ALA A 112 25.76 13.10 -14.83
N ILE A 113 26.16 12.19 -13.94
CA ILE A 113 25.44 10.93 -13.71
C ILE A 113 24.33 11.19 -12.68
N TYR A 114 23.08 11.03 -13.08
CA TYR A 114 21.94 11.23 -12.18
C TYR A 114 21.68 9.99 -11.31
N ALA A 115 21.25 10.25 -10.08
CA ALA A 115 20.80 9.23 -9.15
C ALA A 115 19.54 8.50 -9.67
N ALA A 116 19.32 7.25 -9.23
CA ALA A 116 18.13 6.46 -9.59
C ALA A 116 16.83 7.15 -9.13
N LEU A 117 16.92 7.98 -8.10
CA LEU A 117 15.82 8.76 -7.55
C LEU A 117 16.28 10.19 -7.24
N GLY A 118 15.45 11.18 -7.62
CA GLY A 118 15.75 12.60 -7.44
C GLY A 118 16.68 13.17 -8.52
N ALA A 119 17.22 14.35 -8.23
CA ALA A 119 18.19 15.04 -9.08
C ALA A 119 19.62 14.53 -8.84
N GLY A 120 19.90 13.99 -7.64
CA GLY A 120 21.17 13.33 -7.35
C GLY A 120 22.34 14.27 -7.11
N CYS A 121 22.09 15.53 -6.76
CA CYS A 121 23.14 16.55 -6.68
C CYS A 121 24.04 16.41 -5.47
N TRP A 122 23.56 15.73 -4.43
CA TRP A 122 24.36 15.34 -3.27
C TRP A 122 25.41 14.25 -3.57
N THR A 123 25.40 13.66 -4.77
CA THR A 123 26.37 12.59 -5.12
C THR A 123 27.79 13.10 -5.29
N SER A 124 27.97 14.38 -5.65
CA SER A 124 29.30 15.01 -5.73
C SER A 124 29.99 15.14 -4.37
N ASP A 125 29.23 15.13 -3.28
CA ASP A 125 29.76 15.25 -1.92
C ASP A 125 30.28 13.90 -1.38
N LEU A 126 30.06 12.79 -2.08
CA LEU A 126 30.50 11.46 -1.66
C LEU A 126 31.62 10.91 -2.54
N SER A 127 32.69 10.43 -1.91
CA SER A 127 33.79 9.69 -2.55
C SER A 127 33.44 8.23 -2.87
N ILE A 128 32.15 7.91 -3.09
CA ILE A 128 31.66 6.55 -3.34
C ILE A 128 31.36 6.41 -4.84
N ASN A 129 31.65 5.23 -5.39
CA ASN A 129 31.32 4.92 -6.79
C ASN A 129 29.81 5.12 -7.05
N VAL A 130 29.48 5.98 -8.02
CA VAL A 130 28.10 6.36 -8.37
C VAL A 130 27.24 5.14 -8.74
N TYR A 131 27.83 4.10 -9.34
CA TYR A 131 27.12 2.86 -9.63
C TYR A 131 26.64 2.12 -8.37
N LEU A 132 27.43 2.16 -7.29
CA LEU A 132 27.03 1.56 -6.01
C LEU A 132 25.88 2.36 -5.36
N ILE A 133 25.93 3.68 -5.46
CA ILE A 133 24.84 4.55 -4.99
C ILE A 133 23.54 4.22 -5.75
N TYR A 134 23.63 4.09 -7.08
CA TYR A 134 22.50 3.76 -7.94
C TYR A 134 21.86 2.41 -7.58
N ILE A 135 22.68 1.37 -7.41
CA ILE A 135 22.22 0.04 -6.98
C ILE A 135 21.56 0.14 -5.60
N GLY A 136 22.20 0.84 -4.66
CA GLY A 136 21.65 1.04 -3.32
C GLY A 136 20.28 1.73 -3.32
N GLN A 137 20.10 2.78 -4.12
CA GLN A 137 18.81 3.45 -4.26
C GLN A 137 17.74 2.57 -4.91
N SER A 138 18.11 1.78 -5.91
CA SER A 138 17.21 0.84 -6.57
C SER A 138 16.69 -0.22 -5.60
N ILE A 139 17.59 -0.77 -4.77
CA ILE A 139 17.23 -1.72 -3.70
C ILE A 139 16.33 -1.04 -2.65
N GLN A 140 16.66 0.17 -2.21
CA GLN A 140 15.84 0.92 -1.26
C GLN A 140 14.42 1.16 -1.79
N LEU A 141 14.28 1.50 -3.08
CA LEU A 141 13.00 1.69 -3.73
C LEU A 141 12.19 0.40 -3.78
N ALA A 142 12.80 -0.72 -4.18
CA ALA A 142 12.12 -2.01 -4.22
C ALA A 142 11.61 -2.45 -2.84
N ILE A 143 12.45 -2.33 -1.80
CA ILE A 143 12.08 -2.68 -0.42
C ILE A 143 10.92 -1.81 0.06
N MET A 144 11.01 -0.49 -0.16
CA MET A 144 9.97 0.43 0.27
C MET A 144 8.62 0.13 -0.40
N GLN A 145 8.64 -0.21 -1.70
CA GLN A 145 7.42 -0.56 -2.45
C GLN A 145 6.82 -1.88 -1.96
N TRP A 146 7.63 -2.89 -1.67
CA TRP A 146 7.15 -4.11 -1.01
C TRP A 146 6.49 -3.83 0.33
N CYS A 147 7.08 -2.96 1.16
CA CYS A 147 6.51 -2.64 2.46
C CYS A 147 5.20 -1.85 2.34
N VAL A 148 5.13 -0.86 1.44
CA VAL A 148 3.95 -0.02 1.25
C VAL A 148 2.81 -0.83 0.63
N SER A 149 3.04 -1.42 -0.54
CA SER A 149 1.99 -2.15 -1.26
C SER A 149 1.65 -3.49 -0.62
N GLY A 150 2.60 -4.11 0.08
CA GLY A 150 2.34 -5.31 0.89
C GLY A 150 1.42 -5.03 2.06
N ASN A 151 1.57 -3.87 2.73
CA ASN A 151 0.65 -3.44 3.78
C ASN A 151 -0.78 -3.24 3.23
N ASP A 152 -0.91 -2.57 2.09
CA ASP A 152 -2.21 -2.31 1.47
C ASP A 152 -2.88 -3.60 0.99
N ALA A 153 -2.09 -4.51 0.42
CA ALA A 153 -2.55 -5.83 0.02
C ALA A 153 -3.00 -6.67 1.23
N CYS A 154 -2.28 -6.59 2.35
CA CYS A 154 -2.67 -7.26 3.59
C CYS A 154 -3.97 -6.71 4.15
N TYR A 155 -4.10 -5.38 4.23
CA TYR A 155 -5.33 -4.71 4.63
C TYR A 155 -6.51 -5.13 3.75
N TYR A 156 -6.34 -5.07 2.43
CA TYR A 156 -7.36 -5.48 1.47
C TYR A 156 -7.77 -6.95 1.62
N HIS A 157 -6.80 -7.83 1.86
CA HIS A 157 -7.07 -9.26 2.06
C HIS A 157 -7.91 -9.51 3.32
N ILE A 158 -7.55 -8.89 4.45
CA ILE A 158 -8.29 -9.01 5.70
C ILE A 158 -9.70 -8.43 5.54
N LEU A 159 -9.83 -7.28 4.89
CA LEU A 159 -11.11 -6.63 4.65
C LEU A 159 -12.02 -7.50 3.78
N THR A 160 -11.48 -8.10 2.72
CA THR A 160 -12.22 -9.00 1.82
C THR A 160 -12.64 -10.30 2.53
N HIS A 161 -11.79 -10.84 3.38
CA HIS A 161 -12.17 -11.98 4.23
C HIS A 161 -13.31 -11.61 5.18
N LEU A 162 -13.20 -10.47 5.86
CA LEU A 162 -14.17 -9.98 6.81
C LEU A 162 -15.53 -9.68 6.15
N SER A 163 -15.54 -9.08 4.96
CA SER A 163 -16.78 -8.88 4.19
C SER A 163 -17.44 -10.21 3.84
N GLY A 164 -16.65 -11.21 3.42
CA GLY A 164 -17.15 -12.57 3.17
C GLY A 164 -17.77 -13.23 4.40
N GLN A 165 -17.21 -12.99 5.59
CA GLN A 165 -17.80 -13.47 6.84
C GLN A 165 -19.12 -12.79 7.18
N PHE A 166 -19.27 -11.50 6.87
CA PHE A 166 -20.56 -10.81 7.00
C PHE A 166 -21.59 -11.33 5.99
N ASP A 167 -21.19 -11.66 4.76
CA ASP A 167 -22.07 -12.27 3.78
C ASP A 167 -22.59 -13.63 4.25
N ILE A 168 -21.71 -14.46 4.82
CA ILE A 168 -22.11 -15.75 5.43
C ILE A 168 -23.07 -15.50 6.60
N LEU A 169 -22.76 -14.55 7.47
CA LEU A 169 -23.60 -14.24 8.62
C LEU A 169 -25.00 -13.78 8.19
N LYS A 170 -25.09 -12.93 7.16
CA LYS A 170 -26.34 -12.47 6.55
C LYS A 170 -27.13 -13.62 5.95
N MET A 171 -26.47 -14.50 5.20
CA MET A 171 -27.11 -15.69 4.61
C MET A 171 -27.67 -16.60 5.70
N ASN A 172 -26.92 -16.84 6.78
CA ASN A 172 -27.38 -17.65 7.91
C ASN A 172 -28.58 -17.01 8.62
N PHE A 173 -28.61 -15.69 8.74
CA PHE A 173 -29.75 -14.96 9.29
C PHE A 173 -31.02 -15.09 8.44
N GLN A 174 -30.89 -14.98 7.12
CA GLN A 174 -32.02 -15.11 6.19
C GLN A 174 -32.60 -16.53 6.17
N ASN A 175 -31.78 -17.53 6.45
CA ASN A 175 -32.19 -18.93 6.53
C ASN A 175 -32.74 -19.32 7.91
N LEU A 176 -32.92 -18.37 8.84
CA LEU A 176 -33.51 -18.65 10.15
C LEU A 176 -35.01 -19.01 9.98
N PRO A 177 -35.49 -20.08 10.63
CA PRO A 177 -36.89 -20.45 10.58
C PRO A 177 -37.76 -19.38 11.24
N ALA A 178 -38.86 -19.01 10.58
CA ALA A 178 -39.79 -17.98 11.05
C ALA A 178 -40.62 -18.39 12.29
N SER A 179 -40.53 -19.65 12.74
CA SER A 179 -41.35 -20.14 13.85
C SER A 179 -40.65 -19.94 15.21
N ASN A 180 -41.36 -19.28 16.13
CA ASN A 180 -40.92 -18.94 17.49
C ASN A 180 -40.66 -20.14 18.42
N THR A 181 -40.75 -21.38 17.92
CA THR A 181 -40.52 -22.62 18.67
C THR A 181 -39.07 -23.11 18.61
N GLU A 182 -38.22 -22.53 17.74
CA GLU A 182 -36.82 -22.94 17.60
C GLU A 182 -35.83 -22.03 18.35
N LYS A 183 -35.63 -22.44 19.61
CA LYS A 183 -34.42 -22.35 20.45
C LYS A 183 -33.69 -20.99 20.55
N PRO A 184 -33.65 -20.35 21.75
CA PRO A 184 -32.79 -19.19 22.02
C PRO A 184 -31.29 -19.41 21.71
N SER A 185 -30.85 -20.66 21.58
CA SER A 185 -29.48 -21.00 21.17
C SER A 185 -29.11 -20.51 19.76
N ILE A 186 -30.04 -20.49 18.80
CA ILE A 186 -29.72 -20.10 17.41
C ILE A 186 -29.48 -18.58 17.33
N ILE A 187 -30.35 -17.79 17.95
CA ILE A 187 -30.18 -16.34 18.06
C ILE A 187 -28.92 -16.02 18.86
N HIS A 188 -28.67 -16.76 19.95
CA HIS A 188 -27.45 -16.62 20.73
C HIS A 188 -26.19 -16.87 19.88
N ASP A 189 -26.16 -17.92 19.06
CA ASP A 189 -25.03 -18.25 18.20
C ASP A 189 -24.83 -17.20 17.10
N PHE A 190 -25.91 -16.68 16.53
CA PHE A 190 -25.87 -15.56 15.59
C PHE A 190 -25.26 -14.30 16.22
N VAL A 191 -25.77 -13.88 17.38
CA VAL A 191 -25.27 -12.69 18.10
C VAL A 191 -23.82 -12.89 18.51
N LYS A 192 -23.45 -14.08 18.97
CA LYS A 192 -22.06 -14.42 19.30
C LYS A 192 -21.14 -14.29 18.08
N ARG A 193 -21.57 -14.79 16.92
CA ARG A 193 -20.80 -14.65 15.68
C ARG A 193 -20.70 -13.20 15.23
N HIS A 194 -21.80 -12.44 15.29
CA HIS A 194 -21.82 -11.03 14.94
C HIS A 194 -20.85 -10.21 15.81
N ASN A 195 -20.91 -10.38 17.13
CA ASN A 195 -20.02 -9.71 18.07
C ASN A 195 -18.54 -10.08 17.84
N HIS A 196 -18.26 -11.34 17.49
CA HIS A 196 -16.91 -11.76 17.11
C HIS A 196 -16.40 -11.02 15.86
N LEU A 197 -17.23 -10.88 14.81
CA LEU A 197 -16.85 -10.13 13.62
C LEU A 197 -16.65 -8.63 13.91
N LEU A 198 -17.51 -8.02 14.73
CA LEU A 198 -17.33 -6.64 15.17
C LEU A 198 -16.03 -6.44 15.95
N LYS A 199 -15.62 -7.42 16.77
CA LYS A 199 -14.32 -7.37 17.44
C LYS A 199 -13.15 -7.40 16.45
N ILE A 200 -13.25 -8.17 15.36
CA ILE A 200 -12.26 -8.14 14.27
C ILE A 200 -12.25 -6.77 13.59
N CYS A 201 -13.42 -6.18 13.31
CA CYS A 201 -13.51 -4.82 12.76
C CYS A 201 -12.79 -3.81 13.65
N HIS A 202 -13.01 -3.89 14.96
CA HIS A 202 -12.37 -3.00 15.93
C HIS A 202 -10.84 -3.14 15.90
N HIS A 203 -10.31 -4.37 15.89
CA HIS A 203 -8.87 -4.60 15.76
C HIS A 203 -8.30 -4.11 14.42
N LEU A 204 -9.06 -4.23 13.34
CA LEU A 204 -8.71 -3.69 12.02
C LEU A 204 -8.63 -2.16 12.06
N GLU A 205 -9.63 -1.52 12.66
CA GLU A 205 -9.72 -0.06 12.81
C GLU A 205 -8.56 0.48 13.65
N GLU A 206 -8.29 -0.11 14.82
CA GLU A 206 -7.15 0.28 15.66
C GLU A 206 -5.80 0.17 14.92
N THR A 207 -5.67 -0.83 14.04
CA THR A 207 -4.42 -1.09 13.32
C THR A 207 -4.24 -0.16 12.12
N PHE A 208 -5.31 0.12 11.37
CA PHE A 208 -5.21 0.74 10.04
C PHE A 208 -5.84 2.13 9.91
N SER A 209 -6.69 2.60 10.83
CA SER A 209 -7.38 3.89 10.67
C SER A 209 -6.43 5.07 10.49
N PHE A 210 -5.37 5.13 11.32
CA PHE A 210 -4.35 6.18 11.16
C PHE A 210 -3.55 6.01 9.86
N VAL A 211 -3.23 4.76 9.47
CA VAL A 211 -2.54 4.47 8.20
C VAL A 211 -3.34 4.98 7.02
N ILE A 212 -4.66 4.70 7.00
CA ILE A 212 -5.58 5.13 5.94
C ILE A 212 -5.65 6.66 5.90
N MET A 213 -5.76 7.32 7.06
CA MET A 213 -5.75 8.78 7.14
C MET A 213 -4.47 9.37 6.53
N CYS A 214 -3.29 8.87 6.93
CA CYS A 214 -2.02 9.31 6.35
C CYS A 214 -1.93 9.05 4.84
N HIS A 215 -2.45 7.92 4.38
CA HIS A 215 -2.47 7.56 2.96
C HIS A 215 -3.31 8.56 2.16
N LEU A 216 -4.55 8.84 2.61
CA LEU A 216 -5.44 9.80 1.97
C LEU A 216 -4.85 11.21 1.93
N LEU A 217 -4.23 11.67 3.03
CA LEU A 217 -3.53 12.96 3.06
C LEU A 217 -2.39 13.01 2.04
N THR A 218 -1.65 11.92 1.90
CA THR A 218 -0.54 11.81 0.95
C THR A 218 -1.06 11.85 -0.50
N ASP A 219 -2.17 11.17 -0.79
CA ASP A 219 -2.79 11.17 -2.11
C ASP A 219 -3.35 12.56 -2.48
N LEU A 220 -3.95 13.28 -1.52
CA LEU A 220 -4.40 14.66 -1.72
C LEU A 220 -3.22 15.60 -2.05
N CYS A 221 -2.08 15.42 -1.39
CA CYS A 221 -0.86 16.14 -1.72
C CYS A 221 -0.38 15.84 -3.16
N PHE A 222 -0.51 14.58 -3.62
CA PHE A 222 -0.17 14.24 -5.00
C PHE A 222 -1.10 14.84 -6.03
N ILE A 223 -2.40 14.74 -5.81
CA ILE A 223 -3.39 15.27 -6.73
C ILE A 223 -3.24 16.79 -6.85
N SER A 224 -3.09 17.50 -5.72
CA SER A 224 -2.88 18.95 -5.73
C SER A 224 -1.58 19.37 -6.43
N GLY A 225 -0.48 18.64 -6.22
CA GLY A 225 0.79 18.87 -6.93
C GLY A 225 0.68 18.60 -8.45
N ALA A 226 0.02 17.52 -8.84
CA ALA A 226 -0.23 17.18 -10.25
C ALA A 226 -1.13 18.22 -10.93
N CYS A 227 -2.18 18.68 -10.25
CA CYS A 227 -3.12 19.67 -10.76
C CYS A 227 -2.43 21.02 -11.03
N LYS A 228 -1.57 21.49 -10.11
CA LYS A 228 -0.72 22.67 -10.34
C LYS A 228 0.15 22.53 -11.59
N ARG A 229 0.76 21.36 -11.79
CA ARG A 229 1.62 21.11 -12.98
C ARG A 229 0.82 21.17 -14.29
N ILE A 230 -0.37 20.59 -14.33
CA ILE A 230 -1.25 20.63 -15.51
C ILE A 230 -1.63 22.08 -15.80
N PHE A 231 -2.07 22.83 -14.79
CA PHE A 231 -2.46 24.23 -14.94
C PHE A 231 -1.32 25.10 -15.49
N PHE A 232 -0.10 25.00 -14.92
CA PHE A 232 1.07 25.72 -15.43
C PHE A 232 1.46 25.31 -16.84
N LYS A 233 1.28 24.04 -17.22
CA LYS A 233 1.58 23.59 -18.59
C LYS A 233 0.59 24.16 -19.61
N TYR A 234 -0.68 24.31 -19.22
CA TYR A 234 -1.72 24.90 -20.08
C TYR A 234 -1.64 26.44 -20.16
N GLN A 235 -1.12 27.12 -19.15
CA GLN A 235 -0.97 28.58 -19.17
C GLN A 235 0.25 29.06 -20.00
N VAL A 236 1.14 28.13 -20.40
CA VAL A 236 2.36 28.40 -21.19
C VAL A 236 2.21 27.94 -22.65
N LEU A 237 1.08 27.35 -23.04
CA LEU A 237 0.76 27.05 -24.44
C LEU A 237 -0.07 28.22 -25.02
N PRO A 238 0.45 28.95 -26.03
CA PRO A 238 -0.27 30.03 -26.72
C PRO A 238 -1.45 29.51 -27.55
#